data_AF-A0A6N9P2S8-F1
#
_entry.id   AF-A0A6N9P2S8-F1
#
_cell.length_a   1.000
_cell.length_b   1.000
_cell.length_c   1.000
_cell.angle_alpha   90.00
_cell.angle_beta   90.00
_cell.angle_gamma   90.00
#
_symmetry.space_group_name_H-M   'P 1'
#
loop_
_entity.id
_entity.type
_entity.pdbx_description
1 polymer ?
#
loop_
_entity_poly.entity_id
_entity_poly.type
_entity_poly.pdbx_seq_one_letter_code
_entity_poly.pdbx_strand_id
1 'polypeptide(L)'
;MWQTNLIKLYCAVSEHDNTMEAMTQRQSNNFRPEFSDEECITVYLRGICQRRFEQRTINDYTKNHLLDWFPKLPSYAAFSHRLNFLAPAFQALADEWLTVILEKSAKEKSIGNLKKLKKD
;
A
#
# COMPACT_ATOMS: atom_id res chain seq x y z
N MET A 1 -15.93 3.32 10.31
CA MET A 1 -15.10 4.36 9.65
C MET A 1 -13.69 3.88 9.34
N TRP A 2 -12.98 3.18 10.24
CA TRP A 2 -11.63 2.69 9.95
C TRP A 2 -11.58 1.51 8.97
N GLN A 3 -12.58 0.63 8.96
CA GLN A 3 -12.67 -0.51 8.04
C GLN A 3 -12.73 -0.05 6.58
N THR A 4 -13.52 1.00 6.31
CA THR A 4 -13.62 1.60 4.98
C THR A 4 -12.28 2.11 4.49
N ASN A 5 -11.44 2.66 5.37
CA ASN A 5 -10.09 3.10 5.00
C ASN A 5 -9.16 1.91 4.72
N LEU A 6 -9.30 0.81 5.47
CA LEU A 6 -8.54 -0.42 5.20
C LEU A 6 -8.94 -1.03 3.85
N ILE A 7 -10.24 -1.11 3.55
CA ILE A 7 -10.75 -1.61 2.28
C ILE A 7 -10.26 -0.75 1.12
N LYS A 8 -10.38 0.59 1.23
CA LYS A 8 -9.88 1.51 0.21
C LYS A 8 -8.39 1.37 -0.04
N LEU A 9 -7.60 1.20 1.03
CA LEU A 9 -6.17 0.98 0.92
C LEU A 9 -5.86 -0.33 0.19
N TYR A 10 -6.55 -1.42 0.56
CA TYR A 10 -6.39 -2.70 -0.10
C TYR A 10 -6.74 -2.63 -1.60
N CYS A 11 -7.90 -2.05 -1.95
CA CYS A 11 -8.28 -1.87 -3.35
C CYS A 11 -7.26 -1.04 -4.13
N ALA A 12 -6.76 0.06 -3.55
CA ALA A 12 -5.74 0.88 -4.18
C ALA A 12 -4.43 0.10 -4.43
N VAL A 13 -4.03 -0.81 -3.53
CA VAL A 13 -2.86 -1.66 -3.76
C VAL A 13 -3.14 -2.69 -4.86
N SER A 14 -4.31 -3.36 -4.82
CA SER A 14 -4.70 -4.38 -5.78
C SER A 14 -4.86 -3.85 -7.22
N GLU A 15 -5.20 -2.57 -7.40
CA GLU A 15 -5.25 -1.95 -8.74
C GLU A 15 -3.89 -1.94 -9.44
N HIS A 16 -2.80 -2.05 -8.69
CA HIS A 16 -1.43 -2.05 -9.21
C HIS A 16 -0.77 -3.44 -9.14
N ASP A 17 -1.56 -4.51 -9.00
CA ASP A 17 -1.05 -5.88 -8.87
C ASP A 17 -0.14 -6.28 -10.05
N ASN A 18 -0.51 -5.91 -11.28
CA ASN A 18 0.33 -6.16 -12.47
C ASN A 18 1.72 -5.50 -12.37
N THR A 19 1.79 -4.27 -11.83
CA THR A 19 3.05 -3.54 -11.61
C THR A 19 3.87 -4.25 -10.53
N MET A 20 3.21 -4.74 -9.48
CA MET A 20 3.86 -5.49 -8.41
C MET A 20 4.39 -6.84 -8.89
N GLU A 21 3.61 -7.60 -9.67
CA GLU A 21 4.02 -8.90 -10.23
C GLU A 21 5.24 -8.74 -11.15
N ALA A 22 5.23 -7.72 -12.01
CA ALA A 22 6.34 -7.42 -12.91
C ALA A 22 7.66 -7.13 -12.16
N MET A 23 7.58 -6.48 -10.99
CA MET A 23 8.75 -6.07 -10.21
C MET A 23 9.25 -7.16 -9.24
N THR A 24 8.41 -8.15 -8.92
CA THR A 24 8.67 -9.12 -7.85
C THR A 24 8.86 -10.55 -8.35
N GLN A 25 8.74 -10.79 -9.66
CA GLN A 25 8.97 -12.06 -10.38
C GLN A 25 9.44 -13.24 -9.51
N ARG A 26 8.49 -13.95 -8.90
CA ARG A 26 8.81 -15.13 -8.11
C ARG A 26 9.06 -16.31 -9.07
N GLN A 27 10.27 -16.84 -9.09
CA GLN A 27 10.59 -18.04 -9.90
C GLN A 27 10.56 -19.36 -9.10
N SER A 28 9.97 -19.36 -7.89
CA SER A 28 9.98 -20.53 -6.99
C SER A 28 8.64 -21.26 -6.94
N ASN A 29 8.65 -22.49 -6.40
CA ASN A 29 7.44 -23.29 -6.12
C ASN A 29 6.41 -22.59 -5.21
N ASN A 30 6.77 -21.46 -4.58
CA ASN A 30 5.87 -20.63 -3.77
C ASN A 30 5.39 -19.38 -4.55
N PHE A 31 5.15 -19.54 -5.85
CA PHE A 31 4.72 -18.47 -6.75
C PHE A 31 3.39 -17.82 -6.32
N ARG A 32 2.54 -18.56 -5.60
CA ARG A 32 1.24 -18.09 -5.10
C ARG A 32 1.14 -18.32 -3.58
N PRO A 33 1.64 -17.38 -2.76
CA PRO A 33 1.55 -17.51 -1.30
C PRO A 33 0.09 -17.34 -0.83
N GLU A 34 -0.30 -18.04 0.25
CA GLU A 34 -1.64 -17.87 0.86
C GLU A 34 -1.87 -16.47 1.44
N PHE A 35 -0.80 -15.81 1.86
CA PHE A 35 -0.79 -14.38 2.18
C PHE A 35 -0.18 -13.67 0.98
N SER A 36 -0.98 -12.93 0.24
CA SER A 36 -0.62 -12.24 -1.00
C SER A 36 0.34 -11.05 -0.75
N ASP A 37 0.98 -10.57 -1.81
CA ASP A 37 1.91 -9.44 -1.70
C ASP A 37 1.16 -8.12 -1.46
N GLU A 38 -0.05 -8.02 -2.00
CA GLU A 38 -1.00 -6.93 -1.77
C GLU A 38 -1.42 -6.86 -0.31
N GLU A 39 -1.71 -8.01 0.32
CA GLU A 39 -1.98 -8.06 1.76
C GLU A 39 -0.73 -7.64 2.58
N CYS A 40 0.46 -8.05 2.16
CA CYS A 40 1.71 -7.68 2.84
C CYS A 40 1.97 -6.17 2.80
N ILE A 41 1.80 -5.55 1.63
CA ILE A 41 1.91 -4.09 1.43
C ILE A 41 0.81 -3.37 2.21
N THR A 42 -0.45 -3.84 2.12
CA THR A 42 -1.59 -3.24 2.81
C THR A 42 -1.37 -3.21 4.33
N VAL A 43 -0.93 -4.32 4.91
CA VAL A 43 -0.62 -4.42 6.35
C VAL A 43 0.47 -3.43 6.75
N TYR A 44 1.53 -3.34 5.96
CA TYR A 44 2.62 -2.41 6.21
C TYR A 44 2.15 -0.95 6.19
N LEU A 45 1.50 -0.52 5.10
CA LEU A 45 0.98 0.84 4.95
C LEU A 45 -0.04 1.18 6.03
N ARG A 46 -0.91 0.23 6.40
CA ARG A 46 -1.87 0.40 7.50
C ARG A 46 -1.17 0.65 8.83
N GLY A 47 -0.08 -0.07 9.09
CA GLY A 47 0.77 0.13 10.27
C GLY A 47 1.39 1.52 10.31
N ILE A 48 1.93 1.99 9.18
CA ILE A 48 2.48 3.34 9.06
C ILE A 48 1.41 4.41 9.33
N CYS A 49 0.19 4.24 8.79
CA CYS A 49 -0.94 5.13 9.09
C CYS A 49 -1.30 5.17 10.58
N GLN A 50 -0.97 4.12 11.35
CA GLN A 50 -1.15 4.06 12.81
C GLN A 50 0.09 4.52 13.60
N ARG A 51 1.03 5.22 12.94
CA ARG A 51 2.29 5.70 13.50
C ARG A 51 3.19 4.59 14.07
N ARG A 52 3.12 3.41 13.46
CA ARG A 52 4.02 2.29 13.75
C ARG A 52 5.06 2.21 12.65
N PHE A 53 6.31 2.48 12.97
CA PHE A 53 7.39 2.58 11.99
C PHE A 53 8.33 1.36 11.98
N GLU A 54 8.18 0.46 12.95
CA GLU A 54 8.96 -0.78 13.01
C GLU A 54 8.13 -1.96 12.48
N GLN A 55 8.70 -2.76 11.57
CA GLN A 55 8.04 -3.94 10.99
C GLN A 55 7.48 -4.90 12.06
N ARG A 56 8.20 -5.06 13.19
CA ARG A 56 7.75 -5.87 14.32
C ARG A 56 6.46 -5.34 14.92
N THR A 57 6.44 -4.06 15.26
CA THR A 57 5.26 -3.42 15.88
C THR A 57 4.05 -3.45 14.95
N ILE A 58 4.26 -3.42 13.63
CA ILE A 58 3.20 -3.56 12.62
C ILE A 58 2.67 -5.00 12.60
N ASN A 59 3.55 -6.00 12.58
CA ASN A 59 3.13 -7.41 12.61
C ASN A 59 2.32 -7.71 13.89
N ASP A 60 2.85 -7.32 15.05
CA ASP A 60 2.19 -7.53 16.35
C ASP A 60 0.82 -6.84 16.39
N TYR A 61 0.73 -5.60 15.89
CA TYR A 61 -0.55 -4.89 15.78
C TYR A 61 -1.55 -5.64 14.89
N THR A 62 -1.09 -6.15 13.76
CA THR A 62 -1.94 -6.88 12.81
C THR A 62 -2.44 -8.18 13.42
N LYS A 63 -1.55 -8.92 14.08
CA LYS A 63 -1.90 -10.15 14.80
C LYS A 63 -2.92 -9.90 15.92
N ASN A 64 -2.81 -8.78 16.63
CA ASN A 64 -3.68 -8.49 17.77
C ASN A 64 -5.02 -7.84 17.40
N HIS A 65 -5.12 -7.19 16.24
CA HIS A 65 -6.29 -6.35 15.91
C HIS A 65 -6.88 -6.56 14.52
N LEU A 66 -6.15 -7.19 13.59
CA LEU A 66 -6.55 -7.34 12.19
C LEU A 66 -6.50 -8.81 11.73
N LEU A 67 -6.34 -9.77 12.63
CA LEU A 67 -6.21 -11.17 12.27
C LEU A 67 -7.46 -11.71 11.57
N ASP A 68 -8.65 -11.23 11.92
CA ASP A 68 -9.91 -11.58 11.24
C ASP A 68 -9.91 -11.14 9.77
N TRP A 69 -9.14 -10.12 9.42
CA TRP A 69 -9.01 -9.59 8.06
C TRP A 69 -7.82 -10.21 7.32
N PHE A 70 -6.79 -10.66 8.04
CA PHE A 70 -5.58 -11.27 7.49
C PHE A 70 -5.30 -12.61 8.19
N PRO A 71 -6.17 -13.62 8.04
CA PRO A 71 -6.09 -14.87 8.81
C PRO A 71 -4.83 -15.70 8.50
N LYS A 72 -4.21 -15.45 7.34
CA LYS A 72 -2.99 -16.11 6.88
C LYS A 72 -1.71 -15.33 7.19
N LEU A 73 -1.77 -14.35 8.10
CA LEU A 73 -0.62 -13.55 8.50
C LEU A 73 0.58 -14.45 8.87
N PRO A 74 1.72 -14.32 8.19
CA PRO A 74 2.87 -15.18 8.43
C PRO A 74 3.61 -14.77 9.72
N SER A 75 4.58 -15.59 10.11
CA SER A 75 5.49 -15.25 11.22
C SER A 75 6.22 -13.92 10.95
N TYR A 76 6.67 -13.25 12.01
CA TYR A 76 7.43 -12.00 11.89
C TYR A 76 8.63 -12.13 10.93
N ALA A 77 9.39 -13.21 11.01
CA ALA A 77 10.54 -13.43 10.14
C ALA A 77 10.13 -13.51 8.66
N ALA A 78 9.07 -14.26 8.36
CA ALA A 78 8.56 -14.38 6.99
C ALA A 78 7.94 -13.07 6.49
N PHE A 79 7.22 -12.33 7.35
CA PHE A 79 6.69 -11.01 7.03
C PHE A 79 7.81 -10.01 6.71
N SER A 80 8.83 -9.92 7.57
CA SER A 80 9.98 -9.02 7.40
C SER A 80 10.76 -9.34 6.12
N HIS A 81 11.04 -10.62 5.87
CA HIS A 81 11.69 -11.06 4.64
C HIS A 81 10.91 -10.63 3.40
N ARG A 82 9.59 -10.78 3.43
CA ARG A 82 8.73 -10.39 2.31
C ARG A 82 8.67 -8.89 2.10
N LEU A 83 8.62 -8.09 3.15
CA LEU A 83 8.69 -6.63 3.00
C LEU A 83 9.98 -6.18 2.33
N ASN A 84 11.12 -6.77 2.72
CA ASN A 84 12.40 -6.46 2.10
C ASN A 84 12.42 -6.86 0.61
N PHE A 85 11.84 -8.01 0.29
CA PHE A 85 11.67 -8.45 -1.11
C PHE A 85 10.79 -7.51 -1.92
N LEU A 86 9.74 -6.94 -1.31
CA LEU A 86 8.79 -6.03 -1.94
C LEU A 86 9.28 -4.57 -2.03
N ALA A 87 10.50 -4.26 -1.57
CA ALA A 87 11.04 -2.89 -1.61
C ALA A 87 10.96 -2.23 -3.01
N PRO A 88 11.25 -2.91 -4.13
CA PRO A 88 11.07 -2.32 -5.47
C PRO A 88 9.62 -2.01 -5.82
N ALA A 89 8.67 -2.83 -5.36
CA ALA A 89 7.25 -2.60 -5.57
C ALA A 89 6.76 -1.36 -4.80
N PHE A 90 7.24 -1.17 -3.56
CA PHE A 90 6.95 0.06 -2.80
C PHE A 90 7.44 1.33 -3.52
N GLN A 91 8.62 1.27 -4.13
CA GLN A 91 9.16 2.40 -4.90
C GLN A 91 8.27 2.72 -6.11
N ALA A 92 7.91 1.70 -6.90
CA ALA A 92 7.05 1.88 -8.07
C ALA A 92 5.67 2.46 -7.70
N LEU A 93 5.04 1.92 -6.65
CA LEU A 93 3.76 2.42 -6.13
C LEU A 93 3.87 3.88 -5.66
N ALA A 94 4.96 4.22 -4.96
CA ALA A 94 5.18 5.57 -4.50
C ALA A 94 5.29 6.55 -5.67
N ASP A 95 6.05 6.21 -6.70
CA ASP A 95 6.23 7.04 -7.89
C ASP A 95 4.92 7.25 -8.66
N GLU A 96 4.12 6.19 -8.81
CA GLU A 96 2.80 6.26 -9.46
C GLU A 96 1.82 7.14 -8.66
N TRP A 97 1.69 6.92 -7.36
CA TRP A 97 0.79 7.71 -6.52
C TRP A 97 1.24 9.17 -6.39
N LEU A 98 2.55 9.45 -6.31
CA LEU A 98 3.07 10.81 -6.33
C LEU A 98 2.68 11.53 -7.62
N THR A 99 2.78 10.85 -8.77
CA THR A 99 2.39 11.41 -10.07
C THR A 99 0.93 11.82 -10.06
N VAL A 100 0.02 10.94 -9.60
CA VAL A 100 -1.41 11.23 -9.48
C VAL A 100 -1.69 12.43 -8.55
N ILE A 101 -0.99 12.51 -7.42
CA ILE A 101 -1.15 13.60 -6.46
C ILE A 101 -0.68 14.94 -7.07
N LEU A 102 0.47 14.93 -7.75
CA LEU A 102 1.03 16.13 -8.39
C LEU A 102 0.09 16.64 -9.50
N GLU A 103 -0.44 15.76 -10.34
CA GLU A 103 -1.40 16.12 -11.38
C GLU A 103 -2.69 16.70 -10.82
N LYS A 104 -3.24 16.11 -9.75
CA LYS A 104 -4.42 16.65 -9.06
C LYS A 104 -4.15 18.05 -8.53
N SER A 105 -3.00 18.23 -7.86
CA SER A 105 -2.61 19.54 -7.31
C SER A 105 -2.43 20.62 -8.40
N ALA A 106 -1.96 20.25 -9.60
CA ALA A 106 -1.82 21.15 -10.72
C ALA A 106 -3.18 21.57 -11.30
N LYS A 107 -4.11 20.61 -11.45
CA LYS A 107 -5.48 20.87 -11.93
C LYS A 107 -6.24 21.80 -10.99
N GLU A 108 -6.12 21.60 -9.68
CA GLU A 108 -6.76 22.44 -8.66
C GLU A 108 -6.27 23.90 -8.72
N LYS A 109 -4.95 24.11 -8.88
CA LYS A 109 -4.36 25.44 -9.07
C LYS A 109 -4.86 26.13 -10.35
N SER A 110 -4.95 25.40 -11.45
CA SER A 110 -5.45 25.93 -12.73
C SER A 110 -6.90 26.37 -12.64
N ILE A 111 -7.77 25.58 -12.01
CA ILE A 111 -9.19 25.93 -11.76
C ILE A 111 -9.30 27.15 -10.84
N GLY A 112 -8.47 27.24 -9.80
CA GLY A 112 -8.43 28.39 -8.90
C GLY A 112 -8.08 29.71 -9.61
N ASN A 113 -7.12 29.66 -10.55
CA ASN A 113 -6.72 30.83 -11.34
C ASN A 113 -7.82 31.26 -12.33
N LEU A 114 -8.49 30.31 -12.99
CA LEU A 114 -9.61 30.60 -13.89
C LEU A 114 -10.82 31.23 -13.18
N LYS A 115 -11.09 30.83 -11.93
CA LYS A 115 -12.17 31.44 -11.13
C LYS A 115 -11.85 32.87 -10.67
N LYS A 116 -10.57 33.21 -10.46
CA LYS A 116 -10.14 34.60 -10.18
C LYS A 116 -10.31 35.49 -11.41
N LEU A 117 -9.88 35.04 -12.58
CA LEU A 117 -9.96 35.80 -13.84
C LEU A 117 -11.38 36.09 -14.34
N LYS A 118 -12.40 35.36 -13.86
CA LYS A 118 -13.82 35.57 -14.22
C LYS A 118 -14.59 36.41 -13.20
N LYS A 119 -13.92 36.94 -12.18
CA LYS A 119 -14.53 37.72 -11.09
C LYS A 119 -14.17 39.21 -11.14
N ASP A 120 -13.34 39.59 -12.09
CA ASP A 120 -13.03 40.96 -12.51
C ASP A 120 -13.75 41.26 -13.83
#